data_AF-A0A3B8YCJ6-F1
#
_entry.id   AF-A0A3B8YCJ6-F1
#
_cell.length_a   1.000
_cell.length_b   1.000
_cell.length_c   1.000
_cell.angle_alpha   90.00
_cell.angle_beta   90.00
_cell.angle_gamma   90.00
#
_symmetry.space_group_name_H-M   'P 1'
#
loop_
_entity.id
_entity.type
_entity.pdbx_description
1 polymer ?
#
loop_
_entity_poly.entity_id
_entity_poly.type
_entity_poly.pdbx_seq_one_letter_code
_entity_poly.pdbx_strand_id
1 'polypeptide(L)' 'LGWLINRKNRQVEIYRLGQTVEVLNAPLILSGEEVLPNFLLDLQIIWN' A
#
# COMPACT_ATOMS: atom_id res chain seq x y z
N LEU A 1 -3.71 -9.95 -2.28
CA LEU A 1 -3.22 -8.60 -1.91
C LEU A 1 -3.47 -7.68 -3.08
N GLY A 2 -4.11 -6.55 -2.85
CA GLY A 2 -4.28 -5.48 -3.84
C GLY A 2 -4.10 -4.12 -3.18
N TRP A 3 -3.55 -3.16 -3.92
CA TRP A 3 -3.33 -1.80 -3.43
C TRP A 3 -4.04 -0.80 -4.35
N LEU A 4 -4.74 0.15 -3.74
CA LEU A 4 -5.21 1.35 -4.41
C LEU A 4 -4.40 2.53 -3.87
N ILE A 5 -3.62 3.16 -4.75
CA ILE A 5 -2.76 4.30 -4.38
C ILE A 5 -3.48 5.59 -4.76
N ASN A 6 -4.04 6.27 -3.76
CA ASN A 6 -4.67 7.58 -3.91
C ASN A 6 -3.62 8.69 -3.75
N ARG A 7 -2.97 9.06 -4.86
CA ARG A 7 -1.92 10.09 -4.89
C ARG A 7 -2.37 11.47 -4.42
N LYS A 8 -3.61 11.87 -4.72
CA LYS A 8 -4.13 13.20 -4.36
C LYS A 8 -4.23 13.39 -2.85
N ASN A 9 -4.71 12.36 -2.15
CA ASN A 9 -4.85 12.38 -0.69
C ASN A 9 -3.65 11.76 0.03
N ARG A 10 -2.63 11.32 -0.72
CA ARG A 10 -1.49 10.53 -0.24
C ARG A 10 -1.97 9.38 0.65
N GLN A 11 -2.92 8.59 0.18
CA GLN A 11 -3.45 7.44 0.90
C GLN A 11 -3.21 6.17 0.11
N VAL A 12 -3.09 5.05 0.83
CA VAL A 12 -3.09 3.72 0.23
C VAL A 12 -4.17 2.89 0.91
N GLU A 13 -5.01 2.27 0.11
CA GLU A 13 -5.96 1.27 0.57
C GLU A 13 -5.42 -0.14 0.26
N ILE A 14 -5.42 -1.01 1.25
CA ILE A 14 -4.89 -2.37 1.16
C ILE A 14 -6.06 -3.36 1.25
N TYR A 15 -6.17 -4.18 0.22
CA TYR A 15 -7.22 -5.19 0.05
C TYR A 15 -6.62 -6.58 0.25
N ARG A 16 -7.12 -7.31 1.26
CA ARG A 16 -6.78 -8.71 1.53
C ARG A 16 -8.05 -9.56 1.47
N LEU A 17 -7.91 -10.82 1.06
CA LEU A 17 -9.05 -11.71 0.92
C LEU A 17 -9.67 -11.97 2.30
N GLY A 18 -10.98 -11.77 2.45
CA GLY A 18 -11.70 -12.01 3.69
C GLY A 18 -11.44 -11.00 4.82
N GLN A 19 -10.77 -9.88 4.53
CA GLN A 19 -10.50 -8.83 5.51
C GLN A 19 -11.11 -7.50 5.08
N THR A 20 -11.39 -6.64 6.06
CA THR A 20 -11.79 -5.26 5.81
C THR A 20 -10.64 -4.48 5.18
N VAL A 21 -10.98 -3.49 4.37
CA VAL A 21 -9.99 -2.59 3.76
C VAL A 21 -9.20 -1.88 4.85
N GLU A 22 -7.88 -1.92 4.74
CA GLU A 22 -6.97 -1.15 5.59
C GLU A 22 -6.54 0.11 4.85
N VAL A 23 -6.56 1.26 5.54
CA VAL A 23 -6.19 2.55 4.93
C VAL A 23 -4.96 3.11 5.65
N LEU A 24 -3.89 3.31 4.89
CA LEU A 24 -2.67 3.96 5.37
C LEU A 24 -2.60 5.40 4.86
N ASN A 25 -2.25 6.32 5.76
CA ASN A 25 -2.07 7.74 5.45
C ASN A 25 -0.59 8.04 5.23
N ALA A 26 -0.27 8.54 4.03
CA ALA A 26 1.06 8.89 3.55
C ALA A 26 2.17 7.85 3.83
N PRO A 27 1.95 6.54 3.59
CA PRO A 27 3.01 5.55 3.79
C PRO A 27 4.19 5.85 2.86
N LEU A 28 5.40 5.67 3.36
CA LEU A 28 6.62 5.81 2.56
C LEU A 28 7.02 4.49 1.88
N ILE A 29 6.69 3.36 2.51
CA ILE A 29 7.02 2.02 2.04
C ILE A 29 5.81 1.11 2.24
N LEU A 30 5.55 0.20 1.29
CA LEU A 30 4.61 -0.91 1.46
C LEU A 30 5.34 -2.24 1.41
N SER A 31 4.97 -3.16 2.30
CA SER A 31 5.42 -4.55 2.28
C SER A 31 4.47 -5.42 1.48
N GLY A 32 5.02 -6.32 0.67
CA GLY A 32 4.27 -7.37 -0.02
C GLY A 32 3.74 -8.49 0.90
N GLU A 33 4.07 -8.44 2.19
CA GLU A 33 3.67 -9.41 3.22
C GLU A 33 4.02 -10.85 2.82
N GLU A 34 3.23 -11.83 3.26
CA GLU A 34 3.41 -13.24 2.90
C GLU A 34 3.06 -13.52 1.44
N VAL A 35 2.31 -12.64 0.78
CA VAL A 35 1.89 -12.81 -0.62
C VAL A 35 3.05 -12.56 -1.58
N LEU A 36 3.90 -11.57 -1.26
CA LEU A 36 5.11 -11.21 -2.00
C LEU A 36 6.27 -11.06 -1.00
N PRO A 37 6.87 -12.17 -0.53
CA PRO A 37 7.94 -12.13 0.46
C PRO A 37 9.12 -11.28 0.00
N ASN A 38 9.67 -10.48 0.92
CA ASN A 38 10.80 -9.55 0.69
C ASN A 38 10.53 -8.43 -0.33
N PHE A 39 9.29 -8.26 -0.81
CA PHE A 39 8.94 -7.14 -1.66
C PHE A 39 8.67 -5.89 -0.83
N LEU A 40 9.38 -4.81 -1.16
CA LEU A 40 9.17 -3.48 -0.60
C LEU A 40 8.94 -2.49 -1.76
N LEU A 41 7.80 -1.82 -1.75
CA LEU A 41 7.52 -0.73 -2.68
C LEU A 41 7.78 0.61 -2.00
N ASP A 42 8.74 1.37 -2.51
CA ASP A 42 8.96 2.76 -2.12
C ASP A 42 7.90 3.65 -2.80
N LEU A 43 7.12 4.38 -1.99
CA LEU A 43 6.08 5.30 -2.44
C LEU A 43 6.54 6.75 -2.51
N GLN A 44 7.74 7.08 -2.01
CA GLN A 44 8.30 8.43 -2.10
C GLN A 44 8.38 8.89 -3.57
N ILE A 45 8.71 7.96 -4.48
CA ILE A 45 8.74 8.19 -5.92
C ILE A 45 7.36 8.50 -6.52
N ILE A 46 6.27 8.10 -5.86
CA ILE A 46 4.89 8.32 -6.33
C ILE A 46 4.30 9.60 -5.73
N TRP A 47 4.78 10.04 -4.57
CA TRP A 47 4.27 11.24 -3.90
C TRP A 47 4.79 12.55 -4.49
N ASN A 48 5.88 12.50 -5.24
CA ASN A 48 6.47 13.65 -5.94
C ASN A 48 5.78 13.95 -7.28
#